data_AF-A0A0H4T736-F1
#
_entry.id   AF-A0A0H4T736-F1
#
_cell.length_a   1.000
_cell.length_b   1.000
_cell.length_c   1.000
_cell.angle_alpha   90.00
_cell.angle_beta   90.00
_cell.angle_gamma   90.00
#
_symmetry.space_group_name_H-M   'P 1'
#
loop_
_entity.id
_entity.type
_entity.pdbx_description
1 polymer ?
#
loop_
_entity_poly.entity_id
_entity_poly.type
_entity_poly.pdbx_seq_one_letter_code
_entity_poly.pdbx_strand_id
1 'polypeptide(L)'
;MSRSLKKGPYIDEKLLKKVAKKAAGDSKPIKTWSRSATITPEMVGFTFGVHNGKEHISVKISEEMVGHKLGEFSKTRKFTRHGGRMAREEEMGQRQAGAISTTSESATATKK
;
A
#
# COMPACT_ATOMS: atom_id res chain seq x y z
N MET A 1 -12.07 8.31 11.17
CA MET A 1 -12.60 9.66 11.41
C MET A 1 -11.74 10.67 10.68
N SER A 2 -12.37 11.50 9.85
CA SER A 2 -11.71 12.60 9.13
C SER A 2 -11.44 13.78 10.07
N ARG A 3 -10.49 14.64 9.71
CA ARG A 3 -10.28 15.92 10.40
C ARG A 3 -11.43 16.87 10.04
N SER A 4 -11.69 17.85 10.90
CA SER A 4 -12.62 18.94 10.60
C SER A 4 -12.24 19.65 9.30
N LEU A 5 -13.23 19.95 8.44
CA LEU A 5 -13.05 20.57 7.13
C LEU A 5 -12.26 21.89 7.21
N LYS A 6 -12.48 22.70 8.25
CA LYS A 6 -11.77 23.98 8.46
C LYS A 6 -10.25 23.83 8.58
N LYS A 7 -9.74 22.65 8.98
CA LYS A 7 -8.31 22.41 9.24
C LYS A 7 -7.57 21.78 8.06
N GLY A 8 -8.28 21.41 6.99
CA GLY A 8 -7.71 20.74 5.81
C GLY A 8 -7.13 19.34 6.07
N PRO A 9 -6.68 18.67 4.99
CA PRO A 9 -5.94 17.42 5.09
C PRO A 9 -4.62 17.63 5.84
N TYR A 10 -4.21 16.63 6.62
CA TYR A 10 -2.90 16.67 7.28
C TYR A 10 -1.84 16.10 6.36
N ILE A 11 -0.82 16.89 6.06
CA ILE A 11 0.31 16.51 5.21
C ILE A 11 1.60 16.77 5.98
N ASP A 12 2.54 15.83 5.92
CA ASP A 12 3.86 16.00 6.50
C ASP A 12 4.76 16.77 5.53
N GLU A 13 5.27 17.93 5.96
CA GLU A 13 6.16 18.77 5.15
C GLU A 13 7.42 18.02 4.69
N LYS A 14 7.96 17.12 5.53
CA LYS A 14 9.15 16.33 5.16
C LYS A 14 8.82 15.33 4.05
N LEU A 15 7.58 14.84 4.01
CA LEU A 15 7.11 13.95 2.97
C LEU A 15 6.94 14.70 1.65
N LEU A 16 6.29 15.86 1.68
CA LEU A 16 6.13 16.73 0.51
C LEU A 16 7.48 17.12 -0.10
N LYS A 17 8.44 17.56 0.74
CA LYS A 17 9.80 17.90 0.27
C LYS A 17 10.52 16.71 -0.39
N LYS A 18 10.23 15.47 0.01
CA LYS A 18 10.80 14.26 -0.62
C LYS A 18 10.12 13.93 -1.94
N VAL A 19 8.82 14.17 -2.05
CA VAL A 19 8.05 13.98 -3.29
C VAL A 19 8.48 15.00 -4.33
N ALA A 20 8.54 16.29 -3.95
CA ALA A 20 8.96 17.37 -4.84
C ALA A 20 10.39 17.23 -5.39
N LYS A 21 11.28 16.56 -4.64
CA LYS A 21 12.67 16.29 -5.06
C LYS A 21 12.83 15.10 -6.00
N LYS A 22 11.79 14.27 -6.16
CA LYS A 22 11.85 13.08 -7.01
C LYS A 22 11.23 13.36 -8.36
N ALA A 23 11.83 12.78 -9.40
CA ALA A 23 11.24 12.78 -10.72
C ALA A 23 10.07 11.77 -10.75
N ALA A 24 9.01 12.12 -11.49
CA ALA A 24 7.94 11.18 -11.78
C ALA A 24 8.52 9.97 -12.53
N GLY A 25 8.38 8.77 -11.95
CA GLY A 25 8.92 7.52 -12.52
C GLY A 25 10.11 6.90 -11.77
N ASP A 26 10.64 7.58 -10.74
CA ASP A 26 11.68 6.98 -9.91
C ASP A 26 11.17 5.75 -9.15
N SER A 27 11.71 4.58 -9.48
CA SER A 27 11.26 3.30 -8.90
C SER A 27 11.65 3.13 -7.43
N LYS A 28 12.50 4.00 -6.88
CA LYS A 28 12.93 3.88 -5.48
C LYS A 28 11.77 4.23 -4.55
N PRO A 29 11.43 3.41 -3.54
CA PRO A 29 10.36 3.74 -2.62
C PRO A 29 10.75 4.90 -1.69
N ILE A 30 9.83 5.84 -1.46
CA ILE A 30 9.99 6.91 -0.44
C ILE A 30 9.66 6.31 0.92
N LYS A 31 10.68 6.13 1.78
CA LYS A 31 10.46 5.65 3.16
C LYS A 31 9.79 6.72 4.02
N THR A 32 8.71 6.33 4.68
CA THR A 32 7.92 7.19 5.57
C THR A 32 7.47 6.46 6.83
N TRP A 33 7.55 7.16 7.95
CA TRP A 33 6.93 6.80 9.23
C TRP A 33 5.61 7.55 9.45
N SER A 34 5.31 8.53 8.60
CA SER A 34 4.14 9.39 8.72
C SER A 34 2.90 8.67 8.18
N ARG A 35 2.38 7.73 8.99
CA ARG A 35 1.16 6.96 8.69
C ARG A 35 -0.10 7.81 8.72
N SER A 36 -0.06 8.96 9.40
CA SER A 36 -1.17 9.89 9.56
C SER A 36 -1.32 10.88 8.40
N ALA A 37 -0.33 10.96 7.49
CA ALA A 37 -0.39 11.82 6.32
C ALA A 37 -1.50 11.36 5.36
N THR A 38 -2.26 12.33 4.87
CA THR A 38 -3.27 12.15 3.82
C THR A 38 -2.58 12.10 2.46
N ILE A 39 -3.01 11.16 1.62
CA ILE A 39 -2.55 11.05 0.23
C ILE A 39 -3.10 12.23 -0.56
N THR A 40 -2.18 12.97 -1.18
CA THR A 40 -2.49 14.11 -2.04
C THR A 40 -2.34 13.72 -3.52
N PRO A 41 -2.98 14.44 -4.45
CA PRO A 41 -2.87 14.15 -5.88
C PRO A 41 -1.43 14.13 -6.40
N GLU A 42 -0.54 14.97 -5.85
CA GLU A 42 0.88 15.03 -6.22
C GLU A 42 1.66 13.74 -5.89
N MET A 43 1.12 12.88 -5.05
CA MET A 43 1.75 11.61 -4.64
C MET A 43 1.38 10.43 -5.55
N VAL A 44 0.45 10.63 -6.49
CA VAL A 44 0.00 9.58 -7.42
C VAL A 44 1.17 9.16 -8.32
N GLY A 45 1.31 7.85 -8.53
CA GLY A 45 2.40 7.28 -9.34
C GLY A 45 3.70 7.03 -8.57
N PHE A 46 3.85 7.56 -7.36
CA PHE A 46 5.00 7.25 -6.50
C PHE A 46 4.77 5.99 -5.65
N THR A 47 5.88 5.31 -5.36
CA THR A 47 5.90 4.19 -4.41
C THR A 47 6.38 4.68 -3.05
N PHE A 48 5.60 4.40 -2.01
CA PHE A 48 5.94 4.72 -0.62
C PHE A 48 6.25 3.45 0.16
N GLY A 49 7.34 3.46 0.90
CA GLY A 49 7.59 2.48 1.95
C GLY A 49 6.93 2.97 3.23
N VAL A 50 5.75 2.44 3.59
CA VAL A 50 5.03 2.84 4.80
C VAL A 50 5.39 1.91 5.95
N HIS A 51 5.97 2.46 7.01
CA HIS A 51 6.37 1.68 8.19
C HIS A 51 5.16 1.08 8.92
N ASN A 52 5.17 -0.24 9.17
CA ASN A 52 4.11 -0.95 9.89
C ASN A 52 4.40 -1.22 11.38
N GLY A 53 5.57 -0.81 11.86
CA GLY A 53 6.07 -1.11 13.22
C GLY A 53 7.28 -2.05 13.21
N LYS A 54 7.48 -2.82 12.13
CA LYS A 54 8.62 -3.73 11.96
C LYS A 54 9.38 -3.46 10.66
N GLU A 55 8.64 -3.30 9.56
CA GLU A 55 9.20 -3.15 8.22
C GLU A 55 8.48 -2.05 7.43
N HIS A 56 9.06 -1.66 6.29
CA HIS A 56 8.44 -0.70 5.38
C HIS A 56 7.76 -1.46 4.25
N ILE A 57 6.42 -1.41 4.22
CA ILE A 57 5.63 -2.05 3.17
C ILE A 57 5.61 -1.11 1.96
N SER A 58 5.99 -1.60 0.79
CA SER A 58 5.93 -0.86 -0.47
C SER A 58 4.49 -0.77 -0.97
N VAL A 59 3.97 0.45 -1.04
CA VAL A 59 2.63 0.77 -1.54
C VAL A 59 2.79 1.71 -2.72
N LYS A 60 2.33 1.31 -3.91
CA LYS A 60 2.23 2.18 -5.08
C LYS A 60 0.88 2.89 -5.03
N ILE A 61 0.90 4.22 -5.11
CA ILE A 61 -0.32 5.04 -4.98
C ILE A 61 -1.02 5.20 -6.32
N SER A 62 -2.31 4.86 -6.35
CA SER A 62 -3.24 5.15 -7.45
C SER A 62 -4.15 6.34 -7.10
N GLU A 63 -4.86 6.87 -8.10
CA GLU A 63 -5.78 8.01 -7.93
C GLU A 63 -6.93 7.72 -6.96
N GLU A 64 -7.42 6.49 -6.96
CA GLU A 64 -8.50 6.03 -6.06
C GLU A 64 -8.12 6.11 -4.58
N MET A 65 -6.81 6.17 -4.27
CA MET A 65 -6.31 6.27 -2.89
C MET A 65 -6.25 7.72 -2.38
N VAL A 66 -6.52 8.73 -3.22
CA VAL A 66 -6.48 10.14 -2.82
C VAL A 66 -7.52 10.41 -1.73
N GLY A 67 -7.13 11.15 -0.70
CA GLY A 67 -7.98 11.45 0.46
C GLY A 67 -7.88 10.44 1.61
N HIS A 68 -7.36 9.23 1.35
CA HIS A 68 -7.09 8.23 2.39
C HIS A 68 -5.78 8.52 3.16
N LYS A 69 -5.60 7.85 4.29
CA LYS A 69 -4.35 7.89 5.07
C LYS A 69 -3.36 6.85 4.56
N LEU A 70 -2.07 7.19 4.49
CA LEU A 70 -1.02 6.21 4.13
C LEU A 70 -1.02 4.96 5.03
N GLY A 71 -1.38 5.12 6.31
CA GLY A 71 -1.45 4.02 7.26
C GLY A 71 -2.53 2.97 6.95
N GLU A 72 -3.57 3.30 6.17
CA GLU A 72 -4.65 2.37 5.82
C GLU A 72 -4.14 1.23 4.94
N PHE A 73 -3.14 1.51 4.12
CA PHE A 73 -2.54 0.55 3.18
C PHE A 73 -1.41 -0.30 3.78
N SER A 74 -1.11 -0.12 5.07
CA SER A 74 -0.01 -0.80 5.76
C SER A 74 -0.51 -1.45 7.05
N LYS A 75 -0.95 -2.72 6.96
CA LYS A 75 -1.48 -3.47 8.11
C LYS A 75 -0.39 -3.65 9.19
N THR A 76 -0.73 -3.34 10.44
CA THR A 76 0.22 -3.36 11.58
C THR A 76 0.20 -4.67 12.36
N ARG A 77 -0.92 -5.39 12.35
CA ARG A 77 -1.08 -6.67 13.05
C ARG A 77 -1.33 -7.77 12.03
N LYS A 78 -0.65 -8.90 12.22
CA LYS A 78 -0.99 -10.14 11.51
C LYS A 78 -2.32 -10.65 12.06
N PHE A 79 -3.34 -10.70 11.21
CA PHE A 79 -4.60 -11.30 11.59
C PHE A 79 -4.41 -12.83 11.65
N THR A 80 -4.64 -13.40 12.83
CA THR A 80 -4.64 -14.84 13.06
C THR A 80 -6.09 -15.24 13.31
N ARG A 81 -6.64 -16.11 12.48
CA ARG A 81 -7.96 -16.70 12.71
C ARG A 81 -7.85 -17.82 13.74
N HIS A 82 -8.84 -17.91 14.63
CA HIS A 82 -9.04 -19.11 15.45
C HIS A 82 -9.75 -20.15 14.58
N GLY A 83 -8.96 -20.85 13.76
CA GLY A 83 -9.40 -22.02 13.00
C GLY A 83 -8.44 -23.16 13.30
N GLY A 84 -8.98 -24.35 13.55
CA GLY A 84 -8.16 -25.55 13.73
C GLY A 84 -7.24 -25.83 12.54
N ARG A 85 -6.35 -26.82 12.66
CA ARG A 85 -5.30 -27.11 11.66
C ARG A 85 -5.84 -27.21 10.22
N MET A 86 -7.02 -27.81 10.04
CA MET A 86 -7.66 -27.99 8.72
C MET A 86 -8.02 -26.67 8.01
N ALA A 87 -8.59 -25.69 8.72
CA ALA A 87 -8.93 -24.39 8.12
C ALA A 87 -7.70 -23.59 7.67
N ARG A 88 -6.55 -23.79 8.35
CA ARG A 88 -5.27 -23.18 7.95
C ARG A 88 -4.68 -23.86 6.72
N GLU A 89 -4.79 -25.18 6.61
CA GLU A 89 -4.34 -25.97 5.47
C GLU A 89 -5.18 -25.66 4.21
N GLU A 90 -6.51 -25.55 4.34
CA GLU A 90 -7.42 -25.14 3.26
C GLU A 90 -7.16 -23.72 2.77
N GLU A 91 -6.97 -22.74 3.69
CA GLU A 91 -6.62 -21.36 3.30
C GLU A 91 -5.23 -21.29 2.64
N MET A 92 -4.27 -22.13 3.05
CA MET A 92 -2.96 -22.21 2.39
C MET A 92 -3.07 -22.82 1.00
N GLY A 93 -3.89 -23.86 0.82
CA GLY A 93 -4.21 -24.44 -0.49
C GLY A 93 -4.91 -23.45 -1.40
N GLN A 94 -5.87 -22.66 -0.89
CA GLN A 94 -6.55 -21.61 -1.65
C GLN A 94 -5.60 -20.47 -2.04
N ARG A 95 -4.67 -20.07 -1.16
CA ARG A 95 -3.63 -19.08 -1.49
C ARG A 95 -2.66 -19.59 -2.54
N GLN A 96 -2.33 -20.88 -2.53
CA GLN A 96 -1.51 -21.51 -3.57
C GLN A 96 -2.25 -21.60 -4.91
N ALA A 97 -3.53 -21.99 -4.90
CA ALA A 97 -4.37 -22.03 -6.10
C ALA A 97 -4.57 -20.63 -6.73
N GLY A 98 -4.83 -19.61 -5.91
CA GLY A 98 -4.96 -18.23 -6.37
C GLY A 98 -3.66 -17.61 -6.89
N ALA A 99 -2.51 -18.03 -6.35
CA ALA A 99 -1.21 -17.62 -6.88
C ALA A 99 -0.91 -18.24 -8.26
N ILE A 100 -1.32 -19.50 -8.48
CA ILE A 100 -1.14 -20.23 -9.74
C ILE A 100 -2.03 -19.67 -10.87
N SER A 101 -3.26 -19.23 -10.56
CA SER A 101 -4.16 -18.62 -11.55
C SER A 101 -3.70 -17.24 -12.04
N THR A 102 -3.04 -16.45 -11.17
CA THR A 102 -2.51 -15.13 -11.57
C THR A 102 -1.28 -15.22 -12.49
N THR A 103 -0.51 -16.32 -12.41
CA THR A 103 0.65 -16.56 -13.29
C THR A 103 0.24 -17.13 -14.66
N SER A 104 -0.90 -17.79 -14.79
CA SER A 104 -1.38 -18.33 -16.07
C SER A 104 -2.07 -17.29 -16.97
N GLU A 105 -2.75 -16.29 -16.38
CA GLU A 105 -3.36 -15.19 -17.15
C GLU A 105 -2.32 -14.24 -17.76
N SER A 106 -1.18 -14.02 -17.09
CA SER A 106 -0.08 -13.19 -17.60
C SER A 106 0.75 -13.86 -18.71
N ALA A 107 0.69 -15.18 -18.85
CA ALA A 107 1.37 -15.92 -19.93
C ALA A 107 0.60 -15.90 -21.26
N THR A 108 -0.72 -15.64 -21.23
CA THR A 108 -1.58 -15.72 -22.42
C THR A 108 -1.71 -14.36 -23.15
N ALA A 109 -1.38 -13.24 -22.49
CA ALA A 109 -1.48 -11.90 -23.06
C ALA A 109 -0.30 -11.49 -23.98
N THR A 110 0.81 -12.23 -23.97
CA THR A 110 2.02 -11.90 -24.77
C THR A 110 2.04 -12.55 -26.16
N LYS A 111 0.95 -13.21 -26.57
CA LYS A 111 0.83 -13.85 -27.88
C LYS A 111 -0.41 -13.36 -28.62
N LYS A 112 -0.44 -12.07 -28.95
CA LYS A 112 -1.25 -11.53 -30.05
C LYS A 112 -0.58 -10.31 -30.65
#